data_AF-M5DYA4-F1
#
_entry.id   AF-M5DYA4-F1
#
_cell.length_a   1.000
_cell.length_b   1.000
_cell.length_c   1.000
_cell.angle_alpha   90.00
_cell.angle_beta   90.00
_cell.angle_gamma   90.00
#
_symmetry.space_group_name_H-M   'P 1'
#
loop_
_entity.id
_entity.type
_entity.pdbx_description
1 polymer ?
#
loop_
_entity_poly.entity_id
_entity_poly.type
_entity_poly.pdbx_seq_one_letter_code
_entity_poly.pdbx_strand_id
1 'polypeptide(L)'
;MLTLLKEKLKKINAWHLILIFFIINISFLTTFPFIHSDEAWLSGLSRKIMLTGNLASTESFFDLLPRYPHAIKIFFHLIQIIFIKIFGYKIFAFRLISLLTGSLSLYIFYKISFLITKSKILSLSALLILAVDIHFIYSSHLARQEIILVFIFLAAFYYFLKKIIDLKNKNINNYNLKSSPKIKENITLGIILGSAIGFHPNSFIIALPFIFIYSYYLLSNKKIFLKAISFLRFL
;
A
#
# COMPACT_ATOMS: atom_id res chain seq x y z
N MET A 1 31.05 14.93 -22.46
CA MET A 1 29.92 13.97 -22.59
C MET A 1 29.27 13.63 -21.24
N LEU A 2 30.04 13.19 -20.22
CA LEU A 2 29.53 12.89 -18.87
C LEU A 2 28.87 14.07 -18.13
N THR A 3 29.38 15.28 -18.30
CA THR A 3 28.84 16.52 -17.72
C THR A 3 27.46 16.86 -18.29
N LEU A 4 27.33 16.80 -19.62
CA LEU A 4 26.08 17.05 -20.33
C LEU A 4 24.98 16.02 -19.96
N LEU A 5 25.38 14.76 -19.77
CA LEU A 5 24.48 13.70 -19.33
C LEU A 5 23.98 13.92 -17.89
N LYS A 6 24.88 14.33 -16.98
CA LYS A 6 24.54 14.71 -15.60
C LYS A 6 23.54 15.87 -15.54
N GLU A 7 23.68 16.88 -16.40
CA GLU A 7 22.76 18.01 -16.43
C GLU A 7 21.36 17.61 -16.93
N LYS A 8 21.28 16.76 -17.96
CA LYS A 8 19.98 16.21 -18.41
C LYS A 8 19.32 15.36 -17.32
N LEU A 9 20.09 14.52 -16.63
CA LEU A 9 19.58 13.69 -15.52
C LEU A 9 19.04 14.53 -14.35
N LYS A 10 19.62 15.71 -14.08
CA LYS A 10 19.11 16.63 -13.04
C LYS A 10 17.69 17.12 -13.34
N LYS A 11 17.30 17.24 -14.62
CA LYS A 11 15.96 17.69 -15.02
C LYS A 11 14.88 16.61 -14.87
N ILE A 12 15.27 15.33 -14.86
CA ILE A 12 14.32 14.22 -14.71
C ILE A 12 13.78 14.19 -13.28
N ASN A 13 12.46 14.21 -13.14
CA ASN A 13 11.75 14.01 -11.88
C ASN A 13 11.03 12.66 -11.87
N ALA A 14 10.74 12.14 -10.67
CA ALA A 14 10.09 10.83 -10.49
C ALA A 14 8.79 10.69 -11.30
N TRP A 15 8.00 11.76 -11.40
CA TRP A 15 6.73 11.79 -12.13
C TRP A 15 6.87 11.41 -13.61
N HIS A 16 7.97 11.80 -14.26
CA HIS A 16 8.21 11.46 -15.67
C HIS A 16 8.39 9.95 -15.82
N LEU A 17 9.16 9.33 -14.91
CA LEU A 17 9.39 7.89 -14.94
C LEU A 17 8.12 7.10 -14.61
N ILE A 18 7.33 7.59 -13.65
CA ILE A 18 6.04 6.98 -13.30
C ILE A 18 5.04 7.11 -14.44
N LEU A 19 5.01 8.27 -15.12
CA LEU A 19 4.16 8.47 -16.29
C LEU A 19 4.58 7.54 -17.44
N ILE A 20 5.89 7.39 -17.69
CA ILE A 20 6.41 6.43 -18.67
C ILE A 20 6.00 5.01 -18.29
N PHE A 21 6.18 4.61 -17.03
CA PHE A 21 5.73 3.31 -16.52
C PHE A 21 4.23 3.12 -16.78
N PHE A 22 3.39 4.10 -16.43
CA PHE A 22 1.95 4.01 -16.61
C PHE A 22 1.56 3.88 -18.09
N ILE A 23 2.13 4.71 -18.97
CA ILE A 23 1.84 4.70 -20.43
C ILE A 23 2.30 3.38 -21.06
N ILE A 24 3.46 2.86 -20.67
CA ILE A 24 3.94 1.58 -21.19
C ILE A 24 2.99 0.46 -20.72
N ASN A 25 2.72 0.38 -19.42
CA ASN A 25 1.93 -0.73 -18.86
C ASN A 25 0.44 -0.69 -19.24
N ILE A 26 -0.15 0.50 -19.44
CA ILE A 26 -1.55 0.58 -19.88
C ILE A 26 -1.76 -0.02 -21.28
N SER A 27 -0.73 0.02 -22.15
CA SER A 27 -0.82 -0.48 -23.53
C SER A 27 -0.98 -2.01 -23.62
N PHE A 28 -0.54 -2.76 -22.62
CA PHE A 28 -0.65 -4.22 -22.55
C PHE A 28 -1.36 -4.72 -21.30
N LEU A 29 -2.09 -3.84 -20.60
CA LEU A 29 -2.71 -4.14 -19.32
C LEU A 29 -3.67 -5.34 -19.37
N THR A 30 -4.37 -5.53 -20.49
CA THR A 30 -5.33 -6.63 -20.67
C THR A 30 -4.75 -7.86 -21.35
N THR A 31 -3.58 -7.72 -21.99
CA THR A 31 -2.93 -8.82 -22.73
C THR A 31 -1.89 -9.53 -21.90
N PHE A 32 -1.29 -8.85 -20.92
CA PHE A 32 -0.33 -9.43 -20.00
C PHE A 32 -0.62 -9.02 -18.54
N PRO A 33 -0.48 -9.96 -17.57
CA PRO A 33 -0.40 -11.41 -17.78
C PRO A 33 -1.74 -11.98 -18.24
N PHE A 34 -1.81 -13.28 -18.52
CA PHE A 34 -3.10 -13.96 -18.71
C PHE A 34 -4.02 -13.74 -17.51
N ILE A 35 -5.33 -13.82 -17.74
CA ILE A 35 -6.33 -13.60 -16.70
C ILE A 35 -6.18 -14.67 -15.62
N HIS A 36 -5.98 -14.23 -14.40
CA HIS A 36 -5.90 -15.11 -13.24
C HIS A 36 -7.32 -15.42 -12.73
N SER A 37 -7.55 -16.63 -12.21
CA SER A 37 -8.85 -17.07 -11.68
C SER A 37 -9.41 -16.11 -10.62
N ASP A 38 -8.56 -15.65 -9.70
CA ASP A 38 -8.93 -14.65 -8.69
C ASP A 38 -9.48 -13.33 -9.28
N GLU A 39 -9.03 -12.89 -10.46
CA GLU A 39 -9.56 -11.67 -11.09
C GLU A 39 -11.01 -11.86 -11.52
N ALA A 40 -11.33 -13.02 -12.10
CA ALA A 40 -12.70 -13.38 -12.47
C ALA A 40 -13.57 -13.57 -11.23
N TRP A 41 -13.03 -14.22 -10.20
CA TRP A 41 -13.73 -14.43 -8.93
C TRP A 41 -14.09 -13.12 -8.24
N LEU A 42 -13.10 -12.25 -8.00
CA LEU A 42 -13.29 -11.02 -7.25
C LEU A 42 -14.21 -10.05 -7.99
N SER A 43 -14.01 -9.91 -9.30
CA SER A 43 -14.87 -9.08 -10.14
C SER A 43 -16.30 -9.61 -10.23
N GLY A 44 -16.47 -10.93 -10.34
CA GLY A 44 -17.78 -11.59 -10.34
C GLY A 44 -18.56 -11.32 -9.05
N LEU A 45 -17.89 -11.43 -7.90
CA LEU A 45 -18.49 -11.09 -6.60
C LEU A 45 -18.84 -9.60 -6.51
N SER A 46 -17.96 -8.70 -6.94
CA SER A 46 -18.25 -7.25 -7.02
C SER A 46 -19.48 -6.95 -7.86
N ARG A 47 -19.64 -7.62 -9.01
CA ARG A 47 -20.81 -7.48 -9.88
C ARG A 47 -22.08 -7.99 -9.20
N LYS A 48 -22.02 -9.13 -8.50
CA LYS A 48 -23.16 -9.67 -7.75
C LYS A 48 -23.61 -8.70 -6.66
N ILE A 49 -22.67 -8.22 -5.83
CA ILE A 49 -22.93 -7.20 -4.81
C ILE A 49 -23.59 -5.95 -5.42
N MET A 50 -23.09 -5.49 -6.58
CA MET A 50 -23.67 -4.34 -7.28
C MET A 50 -25.11 -4.58 -7.73
N LEU A 51 -25.41 -5.75 -8.30
CA LEU A 51 -26.73 -6.06 -8.84
C LEU A 51 -27.77 -6.34 -7.75
N THR A 52 -27.36 -6.98 -6.66
CA THR A 52 -28.26 -7.33 -5.55
C THR A 52 -28.39 -6.21 -4.51
N GLY A 53 -27.46 -5.26 -4.50
CA GLY A 53 -27.34 -4.27 -3.43
C GLY A 53 -26.93 -4.86 -2.08
N ASN A 54 -26.57 -6.15 -2.04
CA ASN A 54 -26.31 -6.87 -0.79
C ASN A 54 -24.80 -7.09 -0.60
N LEU A 55 -24.23 -6.41 0.38
CA LEU A 55 -22.82 -6.54 0.80
C LEU A 55 -22.50 -7.90 1.43
N ALA A 56 -23.52 -8.63 1.89
CA ALA A 56 -23.41 -10.00 2.39
C ALA A 56 -23.55 -11.06 1.28
N SER A 57 -23.54 -10.65 0.01
CA SER A 57 -23.52 -11.61 -1.10
C SER A 57 -22.27 -12.47 -1.02
N THR A 58 -22.43 -13.78 -1.17
CA THR A 58 -21.35 -14.74 -1.40
C THR A 58 -21.22 -15.00 -2.89
N GLU A 59 -20.19 -15.75 -3.30
CA GLU A 59 -20.00 -16.18 -4.68
C GLU A 59 -21.26 -16.88 -5.23
N SER A 60 -21.45 -16.84 -6.55
CA SER A 60 -22.49 -17.62 -7.24
C SER A 60 -21.98 -18.96 -7.75
N PHE A 61 -20.78 -19.36 -7.33
CA PHE A 61 -20.12 -20.59 -7.71
C PHE A 61 -19.40 -21.12 -6.47
N PHE A 62 -19.38 -22.46 -6.31
CA PHE A 62 -19.04 -23.18 -5.07
C PHE A 62 -20.11 -23.16 -3.95
N ASP A 63 -21.36 -23.47 -4.32
CA ASP A 63 -22.51 -23.53 -3.41
C ASP A 63 -22.70 -24.90 -2.73
N LEU A 64 -21.68 -25.77 -2.79
CA LEU A 64 -21.72 -27.10 -2.16
C LEU A 64 -21.79 -27.03 -0.62
N LEU A 65 -21.35 -25.92 -0.02
CA LEU A 65 -21.33 -25.69 1.42
C LEU A 65 -21.83 -24.28 1.74
N PRO A 66 -22.46 -24.08 2.91
CA PRO A 66 -22.86 -22.75 3.36
C PRO A 66 -21.64 -21.83 3.49
N ARG A 67 -21.72 -20.66 2.85
CA ARG A 67 -20.67 -19.63 2.90
C ARG A 67 -21.11 -18.46 3.75
N TYR A 68 -20.14 -17.89 4.45
CA TYR A 68 -20.33 -16.68 5.23
C TYR A 68 -19.70 -15.50 4.50
N PRO A 69 -20.38 -14.35 4.43
CA PRO A 69 -19.84 -13.17 3.78
C PRO A 69 -18.55 -12.72 4.48
N HIS A 70 -17.49 -12.54 3.70
CA HIS A 70 -16.23 -12.03 4.20
C HIS A 70 -16.20 -10.50 4.15
N ALA A 71 -16.57 -9.86 5.28
CA ALA A 71 -16.52 -8.39 5.42
C ALA A 71 -15.11 -7.79 5.19
N ILE A 72 -14.07 -8.61 5.30
CA ILE A 72 -12.64 -8.25 5.17
C ILE A 72 -12.28 -7.72 3.76
N LYS A 73 -13.11 -7.94 2.73
CA LYS A 73 -12.77 -7.49 1.35
C LYS A 73 -13.68 -6.37 0.85
N ILE A 74 -14.49 -5.78 1.74
CA ILE A 74 -15.57 -4.90 1.32
C ILE A 74 -15.10 -3.63 0.62
N PHE A 75 -13.98 -3.03 1.08
CA PHE A 75 -13.44 -1.83 0.43
C PHE A 75 -12.94 -2.14 -0.98
N PHE A 76 -12.34 -3.31 -1.17
CA PHE A 76 -11.92 -3.74 -2.50
C PHE A 76 -13.10 -3.87 -3.45
N HIS A 77 -14.18 -4.52 -3.02
CA HIS A 77 -15.38 -4.69 -3.83
C HIS A 77 -16.04 -3.34 -4.15
N LEU A 78 -16.14 -2.43 -3.18
CA LEU A 78 -16.71 -1.10 -3.41
C LEU A 78 -15.91 -0.29 -4.46
N ILE A 79 -14.58 -0.36 -4.44
CA ILE A 79 -13.75 0.27 -5.48
C ILE A 79 -14.02 -0.36 -6.85
N GLN A 80 -14.06 -1.69 -6.92
CA GLN A 80 -14.37 -2.37 -8.18
C GLN A 80 -15.75 -1.99 -8.73
N ILE A 81 -16.76 -1.84 -7.87
CA ILE A 81 -18.11 -1.40 -8.27
C ILE A 81 -18.08 -0.01 -8.90
N ILE A 82 -17.31 0.92 -8.34
CA ILE A 82 -17.13 2.26 -8.94
C ILE A 82 -16.55 2.13 -10.36
N PHE A 83 -15.51 1.32 -10.54
CA PHE A 83 -14.89 1.12 -11.86
C PHE A 83 -15.79 0.37 -12.84
N ILE A 84 -16.62 -0.59 -12.38
CA ILE A 84 -17.64 -1.24 -13.21
C ILE A 84 -18.63 -0.19 -13.73
N LYS A 85 -19.09 0.73 -12.89
CA LYS A 85 -20.05 1.76 -13.30
C LYS A 85 -19.47 2.74 -14.32
N ILE A 86 -18.18 3.06 -14.24
CA ILE A 86 -17.53 4.03 -15.14
C ILE A 86 -17.09 3.38 -16.46
N PHE A 87 -16.48 2.20 -16.41
CA PHE A 87 -15.82 1.59 -17.56
C PHE A 87 -16.53 0.35 -18.10
N GLY A 88 -17.54 -0.16 -17.40
CA GLY A 88 -18.23 -1.42 -17.70
C GLY A 88 -17.54 -2.64 -17.07
N TYR A 89 -18.22 -3.79 -17.14
CA TYR A 89 -17.71 -5.07 -16.62
C TYR A 89 -16.71 -5.71 -17.60
N LYS A 90 -15.46 -5.24 -17.57
CA LYS A 90 -14.36 -5.73 -18.42
C LYS A 90 -13.05 -5.76 -17.64
N ILE A 91 -12.15 -6.69 -17.99
CA ILE A 91 -10.88 -6.89 -17.28
C ILE A 91 -10.06 -5.61 -17.13
N PHE A 92 -10.07 -4.75 -18.16
CA PHE A 92 -9.43 -3.44 -18.14
C PHE A 92 -9.85 -2.58 -16.92
N ALA A 93 -11.15 -2.54 -16.60
CA ALA A 93 -11.66 -1.72 -15.50
C ALA A 93 -11.04 -2.13 -14.15
N PHE A 94 -10.86 -3.43 -13.94
CA PHE A 94 -10.32 -3.95 -12.69
C PHE A 94 -8.80 -3.83 -12.62
N ARG A 95 -8.11 -4.15 -13.71
CA ARG A 95 -6.64 -4.01 -13.78
C ARG A 95 -6.19 -2.57 -13.73
N LEU A 96 -7.02 -1.63 -14.18
CA LEU A 96 -6.73 -0.20 -14.07
C LEU A 96 -6.62 0.26 -12.61
N ILE A 97 -7.41 -0.33 -11.69
CA ILE A 97 -7.29 -0.07 -10.25
C ILE A 97 -5.86 -0.42 -9.80
N SER A 98 -5.41 -1.64 -10.13
CA SER A 98 -4.08 -2.12 -9.78
C SER A 98 -2.97 -1.27 -10.38
N LEU A 99 -3.09 -0.84 -11.65
CA LEU A 99 -2.08 -0.03 -12.31
C LEU A 99 -1.98 1.38 -11.70
N LEU A 100 -3.12 1.99 -11.36
CA LEU A 100 -3.16 3.27 -10.66
C LEU A 100 -2.51 3.14 -9.27
N THR A 101 -2.86 2.10 -8.52
CA THR A 101 -2.30 1.87 -7.19
C THR A 101 -0.80 1.52 -7.23
N GLY A 102 -0.35 0.77 -8.23
CA GLY A 102 1.07 0.51 -8.48
C GLY A 102 1.84 1.79 -8.80
N SER A 103 1.28 2.65 -9.65
CA SER A 103 1.88 3.94 -9.98
C SER A 103 2.01 4.87 -8.75
N LEU A 104 0.99 4.89 -7.89
CA LEU A 104 1.04 5.59 -6.61
C LEU A 104 2.07 4.98 -5.65
N SER A 105 2.22 3.65 -5.65
CA SER A 105 3.23 2.93 -4.86
C SER A 105 4.65 3.33 -5.26
N LEU A 106 4.94 3.43 -6.57
CA LEU A 106 6.24 3.91 -7.05
C LEU A 106 6.56 5.32 -6.55
N TYR A 107 5.56 6.21 -6.52
CA TYR A 107 5.76 7.56 -6.01
C TYR A 107 6.13 7.58 -4.52
N ILE A 108 5.40 6.83 -3.68
CA ILE A 108 5.71 6.74 -2.25
C ILE A 108 7.06 6.07 -2.03
N PHE A 109 7.38 5.02 -2.80
CA PHE A 109 8.67 4.36 -2.74
C PHE A 109 9.83 5.30 -3.06
N TYR A 110 9.71 6.15 -4.10
CA TYR A 110 10.68 7.20 -4.38
C TYR A 110 10.85 8.16 -3.20
N LYS A 111 9.74 8.58 -2.57
CA LYS A 111 9.80 9.44 -1.39
C LYS A 111 10.52 8.79 -0.21
N ILE A 112 10.28 7.50 0.05
CA ILE A 112 11.00 6.73 1.07
C ILE A 112 12.49 6.66 0.75
N SER A 113 12.84 6.27 -0.48
CA SER A 113 14.23 6.18 -0.92
C SER A 113 14.96 7.53 -0.79
N PHE A 114 14.29 8.63 -1.14
CA PHE A 114 14.84 9.97 -0.97
C PHE A 114 14.96 10.39 0.48
N LEU A 115 14.01 10.02 1.34
CA LEU A 115 14.11 10.28 2.78
C LEU A 115 15.34 9.62 3.40
N ILE A 116 15.69 8.40 2.96
CA ILE A 116 16.82 7.61 3.47
C ILE A 116 18.15 8.09 2.86
N THR A 117 18.23 8.16 1.52
CA THR A 117 19.49 8.40 0.81
C THR A 117 19.87 9.87 0.69
N LYS A 118 18.89 10.78 0.78
CA LYS A 118 19.03 12.22 0.46
C LYS A 118 19.59 12.51 -0.94
N SER A 119 19.64 11.51 -1.82
CA SER A 119 20.24 11.61 -3.15
C SER A 119 19.19 11.36 -4.21
N LYS A 120 18.90 12.39 -5.01
CA LYS A 120 17.93 12.32 -6.11
C LYS A 120 18.27 11.19 -7.09
N ILE A 121 19.55 11.03 -7.42
CA ILE A 121 20.00 10.02 -8.38
C ILE A 121 19.74 8.61 -7.82
N LEU A 122 20.16 8.33 -6.58
CA LEU A 122 19.93 7.02 -5.96
C LEU A 122 18.43 6.70 -5.83
N SER A 123 17.60 7.70 -5.52
CA SER A 123 16.16 7.50 -5.42
C SER A 123 15.48 7.26 -6.76
N LEU A 124 15.93 7.93 -7.83
CA LEU A 124 15.44 7.66 -9.19
C LEU A 124 15.89 6.28 -9.67
N SER A 125 17.14 5.90 -9.39
CA SER A 125 17.65 4.55 -9.70
C SER A 125 16.86 3.47 -8.96
N ALA A 126 16.59 3.65 -7.67
CA ALA A 126 15.77 2.73 -6.88
C ALA A 126 14.35 2.61 -7.44
N LEU A 127 13.72 3.74 -7.82
CA LEU A 127 12.41 3.73 -8.46
C LEU A 127 12.43 2.94 -9.77
N LEU A 128 13.45 3.13 -10.61
CA LEU A 128 13.58 2.39 -11.87
C LEU A 128 13.72 0.89 -11.63
N ILE A 129 14.56 0.48 -10.68
CA ILE A 129 14.76 -0.94 -10.32
C ILE A 129 13.42 -1.56 -9.90
N LEU A 130 12.63 -0.89 -9.06
CA LEU A 130 11.33 -1.40 -8.66
C LEU A 130 10.31 -1.39 -9.82
N ALA A 131 10.34 -0.36 -10.68
CA ALA A 131 9.41 -0.23 -11.80
C ALA A 131 9.63 -1.30 -12.89
N VAL A 132 10.83 -1.86 -13.01
CA VAL A 132 11.15 -2.95 -13.94
C VAL A 132 11.11 -4.33 -13.27
N ASP A 133 10.92 -4.40 -11.96
CA ASP A 133 10.77 -5.67 -11.25
C ASP A 133 9.50 -6.40 -11.73
N ILE A 134 9.68 -7.66 -12.10
CA ILE A 134 8.60 -8.44 -12.71
C ILE A 134 7.46 -8.69 -11.72
N HIS A 135 7.75 -8.93 -10.44
CA HIS A 135 6.69 -9.16 -9.45
C HIS A 135 5.88 -7.89 -9.19
N PHE A 136 6.54 -6.73 -9.21
CA PHE A 136 5.87 -5.44 -9.13
C PHE A 136 4.96 -5.17 -10.34
N ILE A 137 5.43 -5.47 -11.55
CA ILE A 137 4.63 -5.36 -12.78
C ILE A 137 3.42 -6.31 -12.69
N TYR A 138 3.62 -7.58 -12.35
CA TYR A 138 2.52 -8.56 -12.19
C TYR A 138 1.49 -8.07 -11.16
N SER A 139 1.95 -7.61 -10.00
CA SER A 139 1.06 -7.09 -8.95
C SER A 139 0.29 -5.84 -9.41
N SER A 140 0.94 -4.97 -10.22
CA SER A 140 0.31 -3.78 -10.79
C SER A 140 -0.65 -4.10 -11.94
N HIS A 141 -0.56 -5.29 -12.54
CA HIS A 141 -1.42 -5.73 -13.63
C HIS A 141 -2.58 -6.58 -13.17
N LEU A 142 -2.40 -7.45 -12.18
CA LEU A 142 -3.45 -8.34 -11.71
C LEU A 142 -4.48 -7.54 -10.90
N ALA A 143 -5.76 -7.70 -11.21
CA ALA A 143 -6.88 -7.10 -10.50
C ALA A 143 -7.14 -7.74 -9.12
N ARG A 144 -6.11 -7.77 -8.29
CA ARG A 144 -6.08 -8.36 -6.95
C ARG A 144 -5.68 -7.33 -5.89
N GLN A 145 -5.84 -7.70 -4.63
CA GLN A 145 -5.71 -6.78 -3.50
C GLN A 145 -4.26 -6.49 -3.10
N GLU A 146 -3.29 -7.30 -3.53
CA GLU A 146 -1.92 -7.25 -3.02
C GLU A 146 -1.23 -5.92 -3.32
N ILE A 147 -1.41 -5.33 -4.51
CA ILE A 147 -0.80 -4.05 -4.84
C ILE A 147 -1.36 -2.90 -3.98
N ILE A 148 -2.62 -3.00 -3.55
CA ILE A 148 -3.22 -2.06 -2.59
C ILE A 148 -2.58 -2.23 -1.21
N LEU A 149 -2.33 -3.46 -0.78
CA LEU A 149 -1.60 -3.71 0.47
C LEU A 149 -0.17 -3.17 0.42
N VAL A 150 0.53 -3.32 -0.71
CA VAL A 150 1.86 -2.74 -0.94
C VAL A 150 1.79 -1.22 -0.83
N PHE A 151 0.81 -0.58 -1.47
CA PHE A 151 0.60 0.86 -1.36
C PHE A 151 0.38 1.31 0.09
N ILE A 152 -0.52 0.65 0.83
CA ILE A 152 -0.82 0.98 2.23
C ILE A 152 0.41 0.78 3.11
N PHE A 153 1.13 -0.32 2.91
CA PHE A 153 2.39 -0.60 3.63
C PHE A 153 3.42 0.51 3.39
N LEU A 154 3.66 0.89 2.13
CA LEU A 154 4.58 1.96 1.79
C LEU A 154 4.13 3.31 2.37
N ALA A 155 2.83 3.62 2.34
CA ALA A 155 2.29 4.83 2.94
C ALA A 155 2.52 4.88 4.46
N ALA A 156 2.23 3.77 5.15
CA ALA A 156 2.48 3.62 6.58
C ALA A 156 3.98 3.75 6.90
N PHE A 157 4.83 3.10 6.12
CA PHE A 157 6.28 3.10 6.31
C PHE A 157 6.89 4.48 6.06
N TYR A 158 6.45 5.18 4.99
CA TYR A 158 6.83 6.55 4.71
C TYR A 158 6.44 7.49 5.87
N TYR A 159 5.19 7.39 6.34
CA TYR A 159 4.71 8.19 7.47
C TYR A 159 5.57 7.94 8.71
N PHE A 160 5.80 6.67 9.05
CA PHE A 160 6.62 6.26 10.19
C PHE A 160 8.06 6.81 10.11
N LEU A 161 8.75 6.61 8.99
CA LEU A 161 10.12 7.10 8.79
C LEU A 161 10.21 8.63 8.85
N LYS A 162 9.28 9.34 8.20
CA LYS A 162 9.25 10.79 8.23
C LYS A 162 9.16 11.31 9.65
N LYS A 163 8.32 10.68 10.48
CA LYS A 163 8.16 11.05 11.89
C LYS A 163 9.41 10.81 12.72
N ILE A 164 10.09 9.69 12.53
CA ILE A 164 11.37 9.43 13.22
C ILE A 164 12.39 10.52 12.89
N ILE A 165 12.51 10.88 11.60
CA ILE A 165 13.46 11.91 11.15
C ILE A 165 13.08 13.28 11.75
N ASP A 166 11.80 13.65 11.73
CA ASP A 166 11.31 14.92 12.29
C ASP A 166 11.57 15.02 13.81
N LEU A 167 11.39 13.92 14.55
CA LEU A 167 11.68 13.86 15.99
C LEU A 167 13.18 14.02 16.27
N LYS A 168 14.04 13.32 15.51
CA LYS A 168 15.50 13.43 15.64
C LYS A 168 15.97 14.87 15.42
N ASN A 169 15.46 15.56 14.39
CA ASN A 169 15.83 16.93 14.10
C ASN A 169 15.39 17.91 15.20
N LYS A 170 14.22 17.68 15.82
CA LYS A 170 13.74 18.53 16.93
C LYS A 170 14.55 18.36 18.22
N ASN A 171 15.00 17.15 18.54
CA ASN A 171 15.83 16.91 19.72
C ASN A 171 17.23 17.52 19.61
N ILE A 172 17.80 17.56 18.40
CA ILE A 172 19.08 18.22 18.17
C ILE A 172 18.99 19.73 18.49
N ASN A 173 17.83 20.35 18.24
CA ASN A 173 17.62 21.77 18.50
C ASN A 173 17.18 22.08 19.94
N ASN A 174 16.56 21.11 20.64
CA ASN A 174 16.11 21.25 22.02
C ASN A 174 16.70 20.13 22.89
N TYR A 175 17.81 20.42 23.56
CA TYR A 175 18.58 19.47 24.39
C TYR A 175 17.83 18.80 25.56
N ASN A 176 16.53 19.06 25.77
CA ASN A 176 15.79 18.66 26.98
C ASN A 176 14.40 18.04 26.76
N LEU A 177 14.17 17.23 25.72
CA LEU A 177 12.90 16.51 25.58
C LEU A 177 13.11 15.00 25.32
N LYS A 178 12.66 14.17 26.27
CA LYS A 178 12.35 12.75 26.06
C LYS A 178 11.26 12.64 24.98
N SER A 179 11.66 12.60 23.72
CA SER A 179 10.73 12.61 22.60
C SER A 179 10.14 11.21 22.36
N SER A 180 9.05 10.90 23.04
CA SER A 180 8.16 9.83 22.60
C SER A 180 7.30 10.32 21.42
N PRO A 181 6.98 9.45 20.44
CA PRO A 181 6.02 9.79 19.40
C PRO A 181 4.67 10.18 20.04
N LYS A 182 4.02 11.22 19.51
CA LYS A 182 2.75 11.70 20.08
C LYS A 182 1.67 10.65 19.86
N ILE A 183 0.75 10.48 20.81
CA ILE A 183 -0.38 9.54 20.72
C ILE A 183 -1.13 9.67 19.39
N LYS A 184 -1.38 10.90 18.92
CA LYS A 184 -2.02 11.19 17.63
C LYS A 184 -1.31 10.54 16.43
N GLU A 185 0.02 10.46 16.45
CA GLU A 185 0.83 9.90 15.36
C GLU A 185 0.71 8.38 15.32
N ASN A 186 0.71 7.74 16.49
CA ASN A 186 0.48 6.30 16.60
C ASN A 186 -0.94 5.91 16.17
N ILE A 187 -1.95 6.71 16.56
CA ILE A 187 -3.33 6.52 16.11
C ILE A 187 -3.43 6.65 14.58
N THR A 188 -2.78 7.65 13.99
CA THR A 188 -2.79 7.83 12.52
C THR A 188 -2.19 6.62 11.81
N LEU A 189 -1.04 6.12 12.29
CA LEU A 189 -0.41 4.92 11.75
C LEU A 189 -1.33 3.69 11.88
N GLY A 190 -1.97 3.53 13.04
CA GLY A 190 -2.94 2.47 13.30
C GLY A 190 -4.16 2.54 12.36
N ILE A 191 -4.66 3.74 12.05
CA ILE A 191 -5.75 3.94 11.09
C ILE A 191 -5.31 3.55 9.67
N ILE A 192 -4.12 3.97 9.24
CA ILE A 192 -3.58 3.62 7.91
C ILE A 192 -3.51 2.09 7.78
N LEU A 193 -2.87 1.41 8.75
CA LEU A 193 -2.73 -0.05 8.72
C LEU A 193 -4.07 -0.78 8.92
N GLY A 194 -4.92 -0.30 9.83
CA GLY A 194 -6.23 -0.88 10.10
C GLY A 194 -7.17 -0.81 8.89
N SER A 195 -7.06 0.24 8.07
CA SER A 195 -7.83 0.35 6.83
C SER A 195 -7.54 -0.77 5.82
N ALA A 196 -6.34 -1.38 5.88
CA ALA A 196 -5.98 -2.52 5.03
C ALA A 196 -6.84 -3.76 5.29
N ILE A 197 -7.41 -3.89 6.49
CA ILE A 197 -8.29 -5.01 6.85
C ILE A 197 -9.51 -5.07 5.94
N GLY A 198 -10.01 -3.93 5.44
CA GLY A 198 -11.14 -3.90 4.50
C GLY A 198 -10.79 -4.29 3.06
N PHE A 199 -9.51 -4.51 2.76
CA PHE A 199 -9.04 -4.98 1.46
C PHE A 199 -8.68 -6.47 1.50
N HIS A 200 -7.93 -6.92 2.52
CA HIS A 200 -7.45 -8.31 2.54
C HIS A 200 -7.02 -8.75 3.95
N PRO A 201 -7.17 -10.04 4.32
CA PRO A 201 -6.66 -10.57 5.60
C PRO A 201 -5.13 -10.48 5.75
N ASN A 202 -4.39 -10.48 4.63
CA ASN A 202 -2.93 -10.26 4.63
C ASN A 202 -2.52 -8.86 5.13
N SER A 203 -3.48 -7.98 5.45
CA SER A 203 -3.26 -6.76 6.23
C SER A 203 -2.49 -7.02 7.54
N PHE A 204 -2.68 -8.18 8.16
CA PHE A 204 -1.89 -8.59 9.33
C PHE A 204 -0.39 -8.68 9.01
N ILE A 205 -0.02 -9.25 7.86
CA ILE A 205 1.39 -9.43 7.46
C ILE A 205 2.07 -8.08 7.30
N ILE A 206 1.43 -7.10 6.66
CA ILE A 206 2.02 -5.77 6.49
C ILE A 206 2.10 -4.97 7.80
N ALA A 207 1.32 -5.34 8.81
CA ALA A 207 1.37 -4.74 10.14
C ALA A 207 2.51 -5.31 11.02
N LEU A 208 2.96 -6.54 10.77
CA LEU A 208 3.99 -7.22 11.58
C LEU A 208 5.28 -6.41 11.78
N PRO A 209 5.89 -5.78 10.76
CA PRO A 209 7.11 -4.99 10.96
C PRO A 209 6.91 -3.88 12.00
N PHE A 210 5.76 -3.20 11.98
CA PHE A 210 5.45 -2.16 12.95
C PHE A 210 5.23 -2.76 14.34
N ILE A 211 4.49 -3.87 14.44
CA ILE A 211 4.28 -4.57 15.71
C ILE A 211 5.64 -4.92 16.34
N PHE A 212 6.57 -5.50 15.58
CA PHE A 212 7.90 -5.83 16.10
C PHE A 212 8.68 -4.60 16.56
N ILE A 213 8.65 -3.51 15.80
CA ILE A 213 9.33 -2.27 16.20
C ILE A 213 8.74 -1.70 17.49
N TYR A 214 7.41 -1.66 17.62
CA TYR A 214 6.75 -1.16 18.83
C TYR A 214 6.98 -2.10 20.03
N SER A 215 6.93 -3.41 19.83
CA SER A 215 7.24 -4.41 20.86
C SER A 215 8.68 -4.28 21.35
N TYR A 216 9.64 -4.13 20.43
CA TYR A 216 11.03 -3.87 20.78
C TYR A 216 11.16 -2.57 21.60
N TYR A 217 10.54 -1.48 21.16
CA TYR A 217 10.56 -0.21 21.89
C TYR A 217 9.97 -0.31 23.30
N LEU A 218 8.89 -1.09 23.47
CA LEU A 218 8.28 -1.35 24.78
C LEU A 218 9.22 -2.15 25.69
N LEU A 219 9.83 -3.23 25.18
CA LEU A 219 10.76 -4.08 25.93
C LEU A 219 12.03 -3.33 26.34
N SER A 220 12.58 -2.50 25.44
CA SER A 220 13.75 -1.66 25.75
C SER A 220 13.44 -0.56 26.78
N ASN A 221 12.18 -0.13 26.91
CA ASN A 221 11.74 0.87 27.89
C ASN A 221 10.95 0.24 29.06
N LYS A 222 11.66 -0.37 30.02
CA LYS A 222 11.09 -1.07 31.19
C LYS A 222 10.00 -0.31 31.95
N LYS A 223 10.05 1.04 32.03
CA LYS A 223 9.03 1.87 32.71
C LYS A 223 7.69 1.95 31.97
N ILE A 224 7.68 1.79 30.64
CA ILE A 224 6.46 1.85 29.81
C ILE A 224 5.81 0.47 29.74
N PHE A 225 6.62 -0.60 29.68
CA PHE A 225 6.17 -1.99 29.70
C PHE A 225 5.23 -2.31 30.87
N LEU A 226 5.58 -1.89 32.09
CA LEU A 226 4.75 -2.10 33.30
C LEU A 226 3.41 -1.34 33.25
N LYS A 227 3.37 -0.14 32.63
CA LYS A 227 2.11 0.61 32.46
C LYS A 227 1.21 0.02 31.37
N ALA A 228 1.78 -0.52 30.29
CA ALA A 228 1.02 -1.16 29.23
C ALA A 228 0.36 -2.47 29.68
N ILE A 229 1.07 -3.29 30.47
CA ILE A 229 0.52 -4.54 31.04
C ILE A 229 -0.60 -4.27 32.06
N SER A 230 -0.49 -3.19 32.84
CA SER A 230 -1.57 -2.76 33.74
C SER A 230 -2.85 -2.38 33.00
N PHE A 231 -2.78 -1.90 31.76
CA PHE A 231 -3.94 -1.50 30.95
C PHE A 231 -4.58 -2.72 30.26
N LEU A 232 -3.77 -3.71 29.86
CA LEU A 232 -4.23 -4.99 29.31
C LEU A 232 -4.90 -5.92 30.34
N ARG A 233 -4.84 -5.61 31.63
CA ARG A 233 -5.58 -6.32 32.69
C ARG A 233 -7.07 -5.94 32.78
N PHE A 234 -7.52 -4.94 32.03
CA PHE A 234 -8.89 -4.43 32.01
C PHE A 234 -9.61 -4.66 30.67
N LEU A 235 -9.01 -5.42 29.75
CA LEU A 235 -9.63 -5.99 28.56
C LEU A 235 -9.77 -7.50 28.75
#